data_AF-A0A403MPH8-F1
#
_entry.id   AF-A0A403MPH8-F1
#
_cell.length_a   1.000
_cell.length_b   1.000
_cell.length_c   1.000
_cell.angle_alpha   90.00
_cell.angle_beta   90.00
_cell.angle_gamma   90.00
#
_symmetry.space_group_name_H-M   'P 1'
#
loop_
_entity.id
_entity.type
_entity.pdbx_description
1 polymer ?
#
loop_
_entity_poly.entity_id
_entity_poly.type
_entity_poly.pdbx_seq_one_letter_code
_entity_poly.pdbx_strand_id
1 'polypeptide(L)'
;MAIYTKSPPPLKLPDFDPAAIAGLFGSLPAGPMEEIADFNTALMGFMRSTKAVPNAPKASWPWGTVWTISSKGVGPTGRRYIPAVLEQGEVTYQIFYSTSGALYSRGGIWLTGWGEWTLR
;
A
#
# COMPACT_ATOMS: atom_id res chain seq x y z
N MET A 1 40.66 29.82 -24.43
CA MET A 1 39.88 28.62 -24.05
C MET A 1 40.57 27.98 -22.86
N ALA A 2 39.93 27.97 -21.69
CA ALA A 2 40.44 27.26 -20.51
C ALA A 2 39.75 25.90 -20.43
N ILE A 3 40.53 24.82 -20.49
CA ILE A 3 40.04 23.45 -20.31
C ILE A 3 39.95 23.20 -18.79
N TYR A 4 38.74 22.93 -18.30
CA TYR A 4 38.52 22.53 -16.90
C TYR A 4 39.15 21.14 -16.67
N THR A 5 40.26 21.07 -15.93
CA THR A 5 41.02 19.83 -15.67
C THR A 5 40.75 19.21 -14.29
N LYS A 6 39.81 19.76 -13.50
CA LYS A 6 39.48 19.21 -12.19
C LYS A 6 38.08 18.61 -12.21
N SER A 7 38.02 17.29 -11.99
CA SER A 7 36.75 16.63 -11.70
C SER A 7 36.07 17.32 -10.52
N PRO A 8 34.75 17.58 -10.59
CA PRO A 8 34.04 18.13 -9.45
C PRO A 8 34.24 17.20 -8.24
N PRO A 9 34.39 17.74 -7.03
CA PRO A 9 34.49 16.93 -5.83
C PRO A 9 33.28 15.99 -5.74
N PRO A 10 33.47 14.74 -5.25
CA PRO A 10 32.40 13.77 -5.18
C PRO A 10 31.22 14.38 -4.41
N LEU A 11 30.04 14.34 -5.03
CA LEU A 11 28.80 14.78 -4.39
C LEU A 11 28.65 13.96 -3.11
N LYS A 12 28.72 14.62 -1.95
CA LYS A 12 28.36 13.99 -0.69
C LYS A 12 26.84 13.88 -0.71
N LEU A 13 26.34 12.73 -1.19
CA LEU A 13 24.91 12.42 -1.08
C LEU A 13 24.55 12.50 0.41
N PRO A 14 23.42 13.14 0.78
CA PRO A 14 22.98 13.12 2.17
C PRO A 14 22.89 11.67 2.63
N ASP A 15 23.25 11.42 3.89
CA ASP A 15 23.10 10.09 4.47
C ASP A 15 21.63 9.68 4.34
N PHE A 16 21.38 8.75 3.43
CA PHE A 16 20.06 8.22 3.16
C PHE A 16 19.81 7.14 4.20
N ASP A 17 18.84 7.36 5.09
CA ASP A 17 18.36 6.33 5.99
C ASP A 17 17.22 5.54 5.31
N PRO A 18 17.45 4.29 4.84
CA PRO A 18 16.41 3.49 4.26
C PRO A 18 15.27 3.20 5.24
N ALA A 19 15.53 3.20 6.56
CA ALA A 19 14.51 3.01 7.58
C ALA A 19 13.57 4.22 7.68
N ALA A 20 14.05 5.42 7.32
CA ALA A 20 13.22 6.62 7.24
C ALA A 20 12.28 6.61 6.03
N ILE A 21 12.52 5.79 4.99
CA ILE A 21 11.61 5.64 3.83
C ILE A 21 10.79 4.35 3.92
N ALA A 22 11.34 3.31 4.55
CA ALA A 22 10.63 2.07 4.76
C ALA A 22 9.36 2.31 5.58
N GLY A 23 8.24 1.74 5.12
CA GLY A 23 6.94 1.94 5.74
C GLY A 23 6.24 3.28 5.42
N LEU A 24 6.93 4.28 4.86
CA LEU A 24 6.36 5.60 4.53
C LEU A 24 5.31 5.54 3.39
N PHE A 25 5.19 4.39 2.72
CA PHE A 25 4.13 4.07 1.75
C PHE A 25 3.43 2.74 2.05
N GLY A 26 3.80 2.07 3.15
CA GLY A 26 3.57 0.63 3.34
C GLY A 26 4.03 -0.25 2.15
N SER A 27 4.75 0.31 1.16
CA SER A 27 5.06 -0.35 -0.12
C SER A 27 6.31 -1.24 -0.03
N LEU A 28 7.21 -0.93 0.90
CA LEU A 28 8.44 -1.69 1.15
C LEU A 28 8.54 -1.93 2.65
N PRO A 29 8.22 -3.14 3.12
CA PRO A 29 8.26 -3.44 4.54
C PRO A 29 9.72 -3.62 5.00
N ALA A 30 10.15 -2.85 6.01
CA ALA A 30 11.45 -3.05 6.68
C ALA A 30 11.46 -4.23 7.66
N GLY A 31 10.30 -4.85 7.89
CA GLY A 31 10.08 -6.01 8.77
C GLY A 31 8.89 -6.84 8.28
N PRO A 32 8.29 -7.71 9.11
CA PRO A 32 7.07 -8.40 8.72
C PRO A 32 5.95 -7.42 8.35
N MET A 33 5.27 -7.66 7.22
CA MET A 33 4.07 -6.90 6.87
C MET A 33 3.03 -6.99 7.98
N GLU A 34 2.30 -5.89 8.19
CA GLU A 34 1.23 -5.86 9.18
C GLU A 34 0.10 -6.83 8.79
N GLU A 35 -0.48 -7.45 9.80
CA GLU A 35 -1.62 -8.35 9.64
C GLU A 35 -2.89 -7.54 9.39
N ILE A 36 -3.60 -7.83 8.31
CA ILE A 36 -4.90 -7.19 8.06
C ILE A 36 -5.96 -7.68 9.06
N ALA A 37 -6.78 -6.74 9.54
CA ALA A 37 -7.93 -7.05 10.39
C ALA A 37 -9.25 -7.06 9.59
N ASP A 38 -9.36 -6.20 8.58
CA ASP A 38 -10.51 -6.05 7.69
C ASP A 38 -10.04 -5.44 6.36
N PHE A 39 -10.45 -6.01 5.23
CA PHE A 39 -10.12 -5.51 3.90
C PHE A 39 -10.71 -4.12 3.59
N ASN A 40 -11.82 -3.72 4.20
CA ASN A 40 -12.41 -2.40 3.98
C ASN A 40 -11.66 -1.27 4.70
N THR A 41 -10.93 -1.57 5.77
CA THR A 41 -10.17 -0.60 6.58
C THR A 41 -8.67 -0.88 6.58
N ALA A 42 -8.18 -1.49 5.49
CA ALA A 42 -6.78 -1.84 5.32
C ALA A 42 -5.86 -0.61 5.46
N LEU A 43 -4.63 -0.85 5.92
CA LEU A 43 -3.55 0.10 5.79
C LEU A 43 -3.29 0.40 4.31
N MET A 44 -3.08 1.68 3.98
CA MET A 44 -2.55 2.08 2.67
C MET A 44 -1.12 1.57 2.51
N GLY A 45 -0.86 0.85 1.42
CA GLY A 45 0.35 0.05 1.22
C GLY A 45 0.06 -1.45 1.31
N PHE A 46 1.09 -2.24 1.61
CA PHE A 46 0.99 -3.69 1.70
C PHE A 46 0.66 -4.17 3.12
N MET A 47 -0.29 -5.07 3.22
CA MET A 47 -0.54 -5.89 4.41
C MET A 47 -0.54 -7.36 4.02
N ARG A 48 -0.25 -8.22 4.99
CA ARG A 48 -0.44 -9.67 4.84
C ARG A 48 -1.77 -10.08 5.43
N SER A 49 -2.38 -11.10 4.83
CA SER A 49 -3.49 -11.85 5.40
C SER A 49 -2.98 -13.25 5.70
N THR A 50 -3.18 -13.71 6.93
CA THR A 50 -2.80 -15.06 7.37
C THR A 50 -3.94 -15.82 8.06
N LYS A 51 -5.09 -15.17 8.24
CA LYS A 51 -6.29 -15.71 8.87
C LYS A 51 -7.54 -15.19 8.16
N ALA A 52 -8.69 -15.82 8.41
CA ALA A 52 -9.93 -15.38 7.79
C ALA A 52 -10.33 -14.03 8.39
N VAL A 53 -10.58 -13.05 7.53
CA VAL A 53 -10.94 -11.69 7.92
C VAL A 53 -12.10 -11.18 7.08
N PRO A 54 -12.90 -10.23 7.59
CA PRO A 54 -14.01 -9.65 6.85
C PRO A 54 -13.57 -9.00 5.53
N ASN A 55 -14.51 -8.94 4.59
CA ASN A 55 -14.39 -8.24 3.31
C ASN A 55 -13.27 -8.73 2.38
N ALA A 56 -12.67 -9.89 2.68
CA ALA A 56 -11.81 -10.61 1.76
C ALA A 56 -12.59 -11.05 0.50
N PRO A 57 -11.94 -11.26 -0.67
CA PRO A 57 -12.60 -11.74 -1.88
C PRO A 57 -13.27 -13.10 -1.71
N LYS A 58 -12.80 -13.90 -0.75
CA LYS A 58 -13.44 -15.14 -0.36
C LYS A 58 -13.22 -15.35 1.14
N ALA A 59 -14.32 -15.50 1.88
CA ALA A 59 -14.27 -15.64 3.34
C ALA A 59 -13.44 -16.86 3.81
N SER A 60 -13.31 -17.89 2.98
CA SER A 60 -12.52 -19.08 3.27
C SER A 60 -11.06 -19.00 2.84
N TRP A 61 -10.60 -17.88 2.26
CA TRP A 61 -9.21 -17.70 1.82
C TRP A 61 -8.47 -16.70 2.70
N PRO A 62 -7.68 -17.21 3.67
CA PRO A 62 -7.05 -16.35 4.64
C PRO A 62 -5.63 -15.91 4.26
N TRP A 63 -4.98 -16.51 3.26
CA TRP A 63 -3.53 -16.32 3.02
C TRP A 63 -3.21 -15.57 1.74
N GLY A 64 -2.51 -14.44 1.87
CA GLY A 64 -2.01 -13.65 0.75
C GLY A 64 -1.49 -12.28 1.16
N THR A 65 -1.26 -11.42 0.17
CA THR A 65 -0.85 -10.02 0.36
C THR A 65 -1.84 -9.11 -0.32
N VAL A 66 -2.30 -8.08 0.40
CA VAL A 66 -3.15 -7.02 -0.14
C VAL A 66 -2.34 -5.75 -0.28
N TRP A 67 -2.53 -5.06 -1.40
CA TRP A 67 -2.03 -3.72 -1.64
C TRP A 67 -3.20 -2.75 -1.74
N THR A 68 -3.20 -1.71 -0.91
CA THR A 68 -4.24 -0.68 -0.88
C THR A 68 -3.68 0.67 -1.30
N ILE A 69 -4.33 1.34 -2.23
CA ILE A 69 -3.96 2.68 -2.73
C ILE A 69 -5.17 3.59 -2.59
N SER A 70 -4.98 4.81 -2.12
CA SER A 70 -6.03 5.85 -2.08
C SER A 70 -5.51 7.16 -2.67
N SER A 71 -6.39 7.87 -3.37
CA SER A 71 -6.14 9.20 -3.96
C SER A 71 -5.83 10.28 -2.93
N LYS A 72 -6.20 10.07 -1.66
CA LYS A 72 -5.89 10.99 -0.55
C LYS A 72 -4.48 10.83 -0.01
N GLY A 73 -3.74 9.81 -0.45
CA GLY A 73 -2.39 9.53 0.03
C GLY A 73 -2.36 9.13 1.51
N VAL A 74 -1.15 8.94 2.04
CA VAL A 74 -0.92 8.42 3.40
C VAL A 74 -0.77 9.51 4.47
N GLY A 75 -0.79 10.78 4.08
CA GLY A 75 -0.58 11.91 4.97
C GLY A 75 0.87 12.10 5.42
N PRO A 76 1.14 13.09 6.29
CA PRO A 76 2.48 13.52 6.67
C PRO A 76 3.26 12.49 7.51
N THR A 77 2.55 11.54 8.12
CA THR A 77 3.14 10.47 8.94
C THR A 77 3.52 9.23 8.12
N GLY A 78 3.23 9.21 6.80
CA GLY A 78 3.49 8.05 5.95
C GLY A 78 2.57 6.86 6.23
N ARG A 79 1.58 7.00 7.12
CA ARG A 79 0.74 5.88 7.59
C ARG A 79 -0.71 6.32 7.73
N ARG A 80 -1.59 5.70 6.94
CA ARG A 80 -3.04 5.92 6.98
C ARG A 80 -3.79 4.62 6.71
N TYR A 81 -4.84 4.38 7.47
CA TYR A 81 -5.81 3.32 7.20
C TYR A 81 -6.98 3.90 6.40
N ILE A 82 -7.58 3.08 5.54
CA ILE A 82 -8.82 3.47 4.89
C ILE A 82 -9.92 3.60 5.95
N PRO A 83 -10.65 4.73 6.01
CA PRO A 83 -11.75 4.87 6.93
C PRO A 83 -12.91 3.94 6.53
N ALA A 84 -13.75 3.56 7.51
CA ALA A 84 -14.91 2.71 7.25
C ALA A 84 -15.88 3.32 6.22
N VAL A 85 -15.96 4.66 6.19
CA VAL A 85 -16.64 5.44 5.16
C VAL A 85 -15.59 6.29 4.46
N LEU A 86 -15.44 6.08 3.15
CA LEU A 86 -14.49 6.80 2.32
C LEU A 86 -14.75 8.32 2.37
N GLU A 87 -13.67 9.11 2.44
CA GLU A 87 -13.78 10.56 2.53
C GLU A 87 -14.28 11.18 1.22
N GLN A 88 -14.92 12.34 1.28
CA GLN A 88 -15.41 13.02 0.08
C GLN A 88 -14.29 13.23 -0.95
N GLY A 89 -14.55 12.80 -2.19
CA GLY A 89 -13.60 12.85 -3.30
C GLY A 89 -12.51 11.77 -3.26
N GLU A 90 -12.55 10.84 -2.30
CA GLU A 90 -11.61 9.73 -2.21
C GLU A 90 -11.96 8.64 -3.23
N VAL A 91 -10.92 8.16 -3.92
CA VAL A 91 -10.94 6.99 -4.79
C VAL A 91 -9.86 6.05 -4.28
N THR A 92 -10.25 4.82 -4.00
CA THR A 92 -9.39 3.78 -3.43
C THR A 92 -9.38 2.57 -4.35
N TYR A 93 -8.28 1.83 -4.34
CA TYR A 93 -8.11 0.62 -5.11
C TYR A 93 -7.36 -0.42 -4.28
N GLN A 94 -7.74 -1.68 -4.45
CA GLN A 94 -7.08 -2.82 -3.83
C GLN A 94 -6.72 -3.89 -4.84
N ILE A 95 -5.54 -4.47 -4.65
CA ILE A 95 -5.10 -5.72 -5.26
C ILE A 95 -4.86 -6.72 -4.14
N PHE A 96 -5.38 -7.93 -4.28
CA PHE A 96 -5.06 -9.04 -3.39
C PHE A 96 -4.50 -10.20 -4.18
N TYR A 97 -3.25 -10.55 -3.88
CA TYR A 97 -2.61 -11.75 -4.42
C TYR A 97 -2.70 -12.87 -3.40
N SER A 98 -3.50 -13.89 -3.72
CA SER A 98 -3.70 -15.04 -2.83
C SER A 98 -2.56 -16.05 -2.98
N THR A 99 -2.35 -16.84 -1.94
CA THR A 99 -1.45 -18.01 -1.98
C THR A 99 -1.88 -19.11 -2.95
N SER A 100 -3.14 -19.09 -3.44
CA SER A 100 -3.59 -19.97 -4.53
C SER A 100 -3.14 -19.49 -5.92
N GLY A 101 -2.41 -18.38 -6.00
CA GLY A 101 -1.97 -17.77 -7.26
C GLY A 101 -3.05 -16.92 -7.95
N ALA A 102 -4.20 -16.72 -7.31
CA ALA A 102 -5.29 -15.91 -7.86
C ALA A 102 -5.05 -14.42 -7.54
N LEU A 103 -5.34 -13.56 -8.52
CA LEU A 103 -5.23 -12.12 -8.39
C LEU A 103 -6.63 -11.49 -8.36
N TYR A 104 -6.96 -10.85 -7.25
CA TYR A 104 -8.20 -10.13 -7.09
C TYR A 104 -7.95 -8.63 -7.12
N SER A 105 -8.93 -7.89 -7.63
CA SER A 105 -8.91 -6.44 -7.54
C SER A 105 -10.30 -5.87 -7.28
N ARG A 106 -10.38 -4.75 -6.57
CA ARG A 106 -11.61 -3.96 -6.44
C ARG A 106 -11.30 -2.47 -6.34
N GLY A 107 -12.27 -1.66 -6.72
CA GLY A 107 -12.24 -0.21 -6.50
C GLY A 107 -13.17 0.19 -5.35
N GLY A 108 -12.90 1.32 -4.73
CA GLY A 108 -13.80 2.00 -3.81
C GLY A 108 -13.89 3.48 -4.20
N ILE A 109 -15.09 4.04 -4.19
CA ILE A 109 -15.33 5.46 -4.49
C ILE A 109 -16.17 6.03 -3.35
N TRP A 110 -15.85 7.24 -2.89
CA TRP A 110 -16.56 7.88 -1.79
C TRP A 110 -18.09 7.89 -1.92
N LEU A 111 -18.59 7.98 -3.16
CA LEU A 111 -20.02 8.04 -3.46
C LEU A 111 -20.72 6.69 -3.31
N THR A 112 -20.04 5.59 -3.63
CA THR A 112 -20.65 4.25 -3.75
C THR A 112 -20.08 3.24 -2.76
N GLY A 113 -19.04 3.61 -2.00
CA GLY A 113 -18.29 2.69 -1.17
C GLY A 113 -17.41 1.74 -1.98
N TRP A 114 -17.09 0.59 -1.38
CA TRP A 114 -16.34 -0.48 -2.01
C TRP A 114 -17.20 -1.22 -3.04
N GLY A 115 -16.65 -1.43 -4.23
CA GLY A 115 -17.19 -2.36 -5.21
C GLY A 115 -16.83 -3.81 -4.89
N GLU A 116 -17.46 -4.71 -5.63
CA GLU A 116 -17.21 -6.14 -5.54
C GLU A 116 -15.78 -6.50 -5.98
N TRP A 117 -15.26 -7.60 -5.42
CA TRP A 117 -14.01 -8.17 -5.88
C TRP A 117 -14.15 -8.79 -7.26
N THR A 118 -13.20 -8.49 -8.15
CA THR A 118 -13.09 -9.09 -9.47
C THR A 118 -11.82 -9.94 -9.55
N LEU A 119 -11.97 -11.20 -9.96
CA LEU A 119 -10.85 -12.08 -10.31
C LEU A 119 -10.26 -11.63 -11.65
N ARG A 120 -8.93 -11.51 -11.73
CA ARG A 120 -8.17 -11.14 -12.93
C ARG A 120 -7.55 -12.33 -13.61
#